data_AF-M8E6B4-F1
#
_entry.id   AF-M8E6B4-F1
#
_cell.length_a   1.000
_cell.length_b   1.000
_cell.length_c   1.000
_cell.angle_alpha   90.00
_cell.angle_beta   90.00
_cell.angle_gamma   90.00
#
_symmetry.space_group_name_H-M   'P 1'
#
loop_
_entity.id
_entity.type
_entity.pdbx_description
1 polymer ?
#
loop_
_entity_poly.entity_id
_entity_poly.type
_entity_poly.pdbx_seq_one_letter_code
_entity_poly.pdbx_strand_id
1 'polypeptide(L)'
;MDVQVWMASKEVADRLDVHVRTLRNWLEMFVPAQERLKNPQGHYLISEAGFALLSEVKQRKDEGNHSLREIQRQMIEEGKIPECMAAESEVAAADGQALSVSGPNALSHSVQEMEMTVSEAIVQFQQELAQLSTMNQLQSTILQKMADIEEMQESLRLEMRRVTFEMDLMQQRLTRRKERLDRHQPRWSLNPFRWFTRSDRNLTAGQ
;
A
#
# COMPACT_ATOMS: atom_id res chain seq x y z
N MET A 1 -31.60 -10.55 -2.25
CA MET A 1 -30.54 -9.85 -2.99
C MET A 1 -29.65 -9.28 -1.92
N ASP A 2 -28.66 -10.05 -1.49
CA ASP A 2 -27.83 -9.68 -0.36
C ASP A 2 -26.78 -8.71 -0.88
N VAL A 3 -26.89 -7.46 -0.45
CA VAL A 3 -25.96 -6.41 -0.83
C VAL A 3 -24.63 -6.77 -0.18
N GLN A 4 -23.70 -7.29 -0.97
CA GLN A 4 -22.38 -7.66 -0.47
C GLN A 4 -21.60 -6.36 -0.17
N VAL A 5 -21.72 -5.90 1.07
CA VAL A 5 -21.00 -4.72 1.57
C VAL A 5 -19.57 -5.16 1.87
N TRP A 6 -18.62 -4.54 1.18
CA TRP A 6 -17.20 -4.78 1.37
C TRP A 6 -16.63 -3.74 2.32
N MET A 7 -16.04 -4.20 3.41
CA MET A 7 -15.45 -3.34 4.44
C MET A 7 -13.94 -3.33 4.32
N ALA A 8 -13.32 -2.16 4.50
CA ALA A 8 -11.87 -2.05 4.49
C ALA A 8 -11.27 -2.70 5.74
N SER A 9 -10.09 -3.33 5.62
CA SER A 9 -9.38 -3.95 6.74
C SER A 9 -9.14 -3.02 7.93
N LYS A 10 -8.98 -1.72 7.67
CA LYS A 10 -8.87 -0.69 8.72
C LYS A 10 -10.18 -0.55 9.51
N GLU A 11 -11.30 -0.45 8.79
CA GLU A 11 -12.62 -0.32 9.40
C GLU A 11 -12.99 -1.57 10.20
N VAL A 12 -12.64 -2.75 9.70
CA VAL A 12 -12.86 -4.02 10.42
C VAL A 12 -11.98 -4.12 11.66
N ALA A 13 -10.71 -3.71 11.58
CA ALA A 13 -9.81 -3.66 12.73
C ALA A 13 -10.33 -2.71 13.83
N ASP A 14 -10.84 -1.54 13.44
CA ASP A 14 -11.41 -0.56 14.35
C ASP A 14 -12.68 -1.10 15.04
N ARG A 15 -13.55 -1.81 14.31
CA ARG A 15 -14.78 -2.40 14.88
C ARG A 15 -14.53 -3.61 15.78
N LEU A 16 -13.55 -4.43 15.43
CA LEU A 16 -13.14 -5.58 16.25
C LEU A 16 -12.19 -5.16 17.36
N ASP A 17 -11.77 -3.90 17.48
CA ASP A 17 -10.78 -3.45 18.47
C ASP A 17 -9.52 -4.35 18.49
N VAL A 18 -9.02 -4.68 17.29
CA VAL A 18 -7.86 -5.54 17.09
C VAL A 18 -6.89 -4.83 16.16
N HIS A 19 -5.60 -4.93 16.44
CA HIS A 19 -4.59 -4.30 15.58
C HIS A 19 -4.62 -4.86 14.15
N VAL A 20 -4.46 -4.00 13.14
CA VAL A 20 -4.54 -4.34 11.71
C VAL A 20 -3.62 -5.52 11.32
N ARG A 21 -2.44 -5.63 11.96
CA ARG A 21 -1.51 -6.73 11.73
C ARG A 21 -2.05 -8.08 12.22
N THR A 22 -2.72 -8.09 13.36
CA THR A 22 -3.37 -9.28 13.93
C THR A 22 -4.56 -9.69 13.07
N LEU A 23 -5.34 -8.70 12.61
CA LEU A 23 -6.43 -8.94 11.67
C LEU A 23 -5.94 -9.63 10.39
N ARG A 24 -4.80 -9.18 9.83
CA ARG A 24 -4.22 -9.81 8.63
C ARG A 24 -3.85 -11.29 8.85
N ASN A 25 -3.28 -11.63 10.01
CA ASN A 25 -2.99 -13.02 10.35
C ASN A 25 -4.29 -13.84 10.41
N TRP A 26 -5.33 -13.30 11.04
CA TRP A 26 -6.62 -13.98 11.14
C TRP A 26 -7.32 -14.12 9.79
N LEU A 27 -7.19 -13.13 8.90
CA LEU A 27 -7.69 -13.22 7.52
C LEU A 27 -7.05 -14.34 6.71
N GLU A 28 -5.82 -14.74 7.05
CA GLU A 28 -5.15 -15.87 6.41
C GLU A 28 -5.60 -17.22 6.96
N MET A 29 -6.05 -17.28 8.22
CA MET A 29 -6.41 -18.55 8.86
C MET A 29 -7.92 -18.85 8.92
N PHE A 30 -8.77 -17.82 8.96
CA PHE A 30 -10.21 -17.97 9.24
C PHE A 30 -11.13 -17.49 8.12
N VAL A 31 -10.64 -16.67 7.19
CA VAL A 31 -11.48 -16.09 6.13
C VAL A 31 -11.12 -16.70 4.77
N PRO A 32 -12.06 -17.40 4.11
CA PRO A 32 -11.86 -17.99 2.79
C PRO A 32 -11.40 -16.97 1.74
N ALA A 33 -10.63 -17.43 0.75
CA ALA A 33 -10.12 -16.59 -0.33
C ALA A 33 -11.24 -15.89 -1.14
N GLN A 34 -12.43 -16.48 -1.16
CA GLN A 34 -13.62 -15.96 -1.84
C GLN A 34 -14.23 -14.74 -1.11
N GLU A 35 -13.94 -14.58 0.19
CA GLU A 35 -14.53 -13.55 1.05
C GLU A 35 -13.55 -12.41 1.37
N ARG A 36 -12.32 -12.48 0.85
CA ARG A 36 -11.27 -11.48 0.99
C ARG A 36 -10.75 -11.07 -0.37
N LEU A 37 -10.79 -9.78 -0.66
CA LEU A 37 -10.25 -9.21 -1.89
C LEU A 37 -9.11 -8.25 -1.56
N LYS A 38 -8.06 -8.23 -2.37
CA LYS A 38 -6.96 -7.28 -2.22
C LYS A 38 -7.13 -6.16 -3.25
N ASN A 39 -7.22 -4.92 -2.79
CA ASN A 39 -7.23 -3.74 -3.64
C ASN A 39 -5.85 -3.55 -4.31
N PRO A 40 -5.70 -2.96 -5.50
CA PRO A 40 -4.42 -2.54 -6.10
C PRO A 40 -3.44 -1.82 -5.16
N GLN A 41 -3.92 -1.14 -4.12
CA GLN A 41 -3.07 -0.50 -3.10
C GLN A 41 -2.52 -1.47 -2.03
N GLY A 42 -2.97 -2.72 -2.04
CA GLY A 42 -2.55 -3.77 -1.12
C GLY A 42 -3.40 -3.93 0.15
N HIS A 43 -4.47 -3.15 0.30
CA HIS A 43 -5.42 -3.27 1.41
C HIS A 43 -6.42 -4.41 1.20
N TYR A 44 -6.79 -5.11 2.28
CA TYR A 44 -7.83 -6.15 2.22
C TYR A 44 -9.22 -5.52 2.34
N LEU A 45 -10.12 -5.99 1.49
CA LEU A 45 -11.55 -5.78 1.53
C LEU A 45 -12.19 -7.08 1.98
N ILE A 46 -13.04 -6.99 2.99
CA ILE A 46 -13.60 -8.15 3.69
C ILE A 46 -15.11 -8.09 3.52
N SER A 47 -15.71 -9.21 3.11
CA SER A 47 -17.17 -9.32 3.02
C SER A 47 -17.81 -9.40 4.41
N GLU A 48 -19.11 -9.14 4.49
CA GLU A 48 -19.88 -9.24 5.74
C GLU A 48 -19.82 -10.65 6.38
N ALA A 49 -19.79 -11.71 5.56
CA ALA A 49 -19.62 -13.09 6.02
C ALA A 49 -18.25 -13.30 6.70
N GLY A 50 -17.18 -12.79 6.08
CA GLY A 50 -15.84 -12.83 6.65
C GLY A 50 -15.72 -12.02 7.94
N PHE A 51 -16.45 -10.91 8.06
CA PHE A 51 -16.53 -10.14 9.30
C PHE A 51 -17.21 -10.92 10.44
N ALA A 52 -18.31 -11.62 10.15
CA ALA A 52 -19.01 -12.44 11.14
C ALA A 52 -18.10 -13.56 11.69
N LEU A 53 -17.34 -14.23 10.82
CA LEU A 53 -16.35 -15.24 11.21
C LEU A 53 -15.26 -14.65 12.12
N LEU A 54 -14.72 -13.48 11.78
CA LEU A 54 -13.70 -12.81 12.59
C LEU A 54 -14.23 -12.35 13.96
N SER A 55 -15.49 -11.92 14.02
CA SER A 55 -16.15 -11.57 15.28
C SER A 55 -16.27 -12.79 16.20
N GLU A 56 -16.59 -13.95 15.62
CA GLU A 56 -16.69 -15.21 16.36
C GLU A 56 -15.33 -15.70 16.86
N VAL A 57 -14.28 -15.56 16.04
CA VAL A 57 -12.88 -15.84 16.44
C VAL A 57 -12.45 -14.93 17.60
N LYS A 58 -12.77 -13.64 17.53
CA LYS A 58 -12.47 -12.69 18.60
C LYS A 58 -13.17 -13.12 19.89
N GLN A 59 -14.46 -13.42 19.82
CA GLN A 59 -15.25 -13.84 20.97
C GLN A 59 -14.66 -15.09 21.63
N ARG A 60 -14.37 -16.16 20.87
CA ARG A 60 -13.76 -17.38 21.41
C ARG A 60 -12.38 -17.16 22.03
N LYS A 61 -11.61 -16.22 21.48
CA LYS A 61 -10.29 -15.85 21.99
C LYS A 61 -10.37 -15.01 23.26
N ASP A 62 -11.41 -14.19 23.40
CA ASP A 62 -11.66 -13.40 24.61
C ASP A 62 -12.28 -14.28 25.72
N GLU A 63 -13.02 -15.32 25.37
CA GLU A 63 -13.66 -16.28 26.28
C GLU A 63 -12.69 -17.36 26.82
N GLY A 64 -11.52 -17.58 26.20
CA GLY A 64 -10.54 -18.54 26.72
C GLY A 64 -9.15 -18.51 26.05
N ASN A 65 -8.15 -19.11 26.72
CA ASN A 65 -6.76 -19.26 26.22
C ASN A 65 -6.64 -20.37 25.14
N HIS A 66 -7.58 -20.43 24.20
CA HIS A 66 -7.49 -21.37 23.09
C HIS A 66 -6.48 -20.84 22.06
N SER A 67 -5.58 -21.72 21.63
CA SER A 67 -4.67 -21.38 20.54
C SER A 67 -5.48 -21.11 19.26
N LEU A 68 -5.02 -20.21 18.39
CA LEU A 68 -5.72 -19.88 17.15
C LEU A 68 -5.98 -21.13 16.28
N ARG A 69 -5.10 -22.13 16.33
CA ARG A 69 -5.27 -23.43 15.64
C ARG A 69 -6.38 -24.29 16.25
N GLU A 70 -6.55 -24.23 17.56
CA GLU A 70 -7.64 -24.94 18.26
C GLU A 70 -8.99 -24.32 17.88
N ILE A 71 -9.06 -22.99 17.84
CA ILE A 71 -10.24 -22.25 17.37
C ILE A 71 -10.53 -22.59 15.90
N GLN A 72 -9.48 -22.69 15.07
CA GLN A 72 -9.63 -23.07 13.65
C GLN A 72 -10.21 -24.48 13.52
N ARG A 73 -9.70 -25.44 14.30
CA ARG A 73 -10.21 -26.82 14.32
C ARG A 73 -11.68 -26.87 14.73
N GLN A 74 -12.06 -26.15 15.78
CA GLN A 74 -13.45 -26.07 16.23
C GLN A 74 -14.37 -25.44 15.17
N MET A 75 -13.93 -24.37 14.49
CA MET A 75 -14.71 -23.74 13.43
C MET A 75 -14.85 -24.60 12.17
N ILE A 76 -13.88 -25.47 11.90
CA ILE A 76 -13.95 -26.48 10.83
C ILE A 76 -14.91 -27.61 11.24
N GLU A 77 -14.80 -28.10 12.47
CA GLU A 77 -15.70 -29.15 13.02
C GLU A 77 -17.16 -28.69 13.08
N GLU A 78 -17.40 -27.39 13.32
CA GLU A 78 -18.73 -26.76 13.26
C GLU A 78 -19.21 -26.47 11.81
N GLY A 79 -18.40 -26.73 10.79
CA GLY A 79 -18.76 -26.56 9.37
C GLY A 79 -18.89 -25.11 8.90
N LYS A 80 -18.35 -24.13 9.66
CA LYS A 80 -18.44 -22.70 9.35
C LYS A 80 -17.35 -22.21 8.39
N ILE A 81 -16.26 -22.98 8.25
CA ILE A 81 -15.16 -22.71 7.33
C ILE A 81 -14.96 -23.96 6.47
N PRO A 82 -14.80 -23.84 5.15
CA PRO A 82 -14.54 -24.99 4.27
C PRO A 82 -13.23 -25.70 4.64
N GLU A 83 -13.27 -27.04 4.75
CA GLU A 83 -12.14 -27.95 5.06
C GLU A 83 -10.90 -27.74 4.17
N CYS A 84 -11.05 -27.08 3.02
CA CYS A 84 -9.98 -26.75 2.10
C CYS A 84 -8.86 -25.89 2.73
N MET A 85 -9.10 -25.23 3.88
CA MET A 85 -8.07 -24.47 4.61
C MET A 85 -7.22 -25.31 5.58
N ALA A 86 -7.62 -26.55 5.90
CA ALA A 86 -6.77 -27.49 6.66
C ALA A 86 -5.73 -28.18 5.74
N ALA A 87 -6.12 -28.45 4.50
CA ALA A 87 -5.32 -29.22 3.54
C ALA A 87 -3.99 -28.53 3.17
N GLU A 88 -3.91 -27.20 3.10
CA GLU A 88 -2.65 -26.50 2.82
C GLU A 88 -1.63 -26.61 3.97
N SER A 89 -2.05 -26.99 5.19
CA SER A 89 -1.16 -27.21 6.33
C SER A 89 -0.84 -28.69 6.59
N GLU A 90 -1.59 -29.64 6.01
CA GLU A 90 -1.38 -31.10 6.20
C GLU A 90 -0.48 -31.74 5.13
N VAL A 91 -0.28 -31.11 3.97
CA VAL A 91 0.59 -31.65 2.90
C VAL A 91 2.07 -31.74 3.35
N ALA A 92 2.46 -31.08 4.44
CA ALA A 92 3.81 -31.16 4.99
C ALA A 92 4.04 -32.32 5.98
N ALA A 93 3.01 -33.07 6.40
CA ALA A 93 3.13 -34.04 7.50
C ALA A 93 2.58 -35.44 7.23
N ALA A 94 2.02 -35.70 6.05
CA ALA A 94 1.28 -36.93 5.75
C ALA A 94 1.97 -37.89 4.76
N ASP A 95 3.29 -37.79 4.54
CA ASP A 95 4.03 -38.77 3.73
C ASP A 95 4.72 -39.80 4.62
N GLY A 96 3.91 -40.61 5.30
CA GLY A 96 4.40 -41.45 6.39
C GLY A 96 3.51 -42.61 6.79
N GLN A 97 2.68 -43.16 5.91
CA GLN A 97 2.13 -44.51 6.14
C GLN A 97 1.46 -45.12 4.91
N ALA A 98 2.19 -45.98 4.19
CA ALA A 98 1.63 -47.12 3.48
C ALA A 98 2.68 -48.23 3.36
N LEU A 99 2.63 -49.20 4.27
CA LEU A 99 3.31 -50.48 4.15
C LEU A 99 2.57 -51.34 3.11
N SER A 100 3.26 -51.71 2.03
CA SER A 100 3.01 -53.00 1.36
C SER A 100 4.32 -53.59 0.84
N VAL A 101 4.74 -54.68 1.46
CA VAL A 101 5.88 -55.52 1.08
C VAL A 101 5.63 -56.14 -0.30
N SER A 102 6.54 -55.95 -1.26
CA SER A 102 6.68 -56.86 -2.40
C SER A 102 8.09 -56.83 -3.03
N GLY A 103 8.93 -57.80 -2.66
CA GLY A 103 10.01 -58.32 -3.51
C GLY A 103 11.31 -57.50 -3.68
N PRO A 104 12.46 -58.18 -3.89
CA PRO A 104 13.78 -57.55 -4.00
C PRO A 104 13.96 -56.62 -5.22
N ASN A 105 13.03 -56.61 -6.18
CA ASN A 105 13.02 -55.66 -7.30
C ASN A 105 12.29 -54.33 -6.99
N ALA A 106 11.36 -54.30 -6.02
CA ALA A 106 10.63 -53.07 -5.70
C ALA A 106 11.48 -52.08 -4.89
N LEU A 107 12.42 -52.58 -4.08
CA LEU A 107 13.36 -51.75 -3.32
C LEU A 107 14.31 -50.98 -4.26
N SER A 108 14.77 -51.60 -5.34
CA SER A 108 15.62 -50.92 -6.34
C SER A 108 14.85 -49.81 -7.07
N HIS A 109 13.58 -50.06 -7.41
CA HIS A 109 12.72 -49.07 -8.03
C HIS A 109 12.38 -47.91 -7.08
N SER A 110 12.07 -48.20 -5.82
CA SER A 110 11.79 -47.16 -4.82
C SER A 110 13.02 -46.31 -4.51
N VAL A 111 14.21 -46.92 -4.49
CA VAL A 111 15.48 -46.19 -4.32
C VAL A 111 15.74 -45.30 -5.54
N GLN A 112 15.47 -45.79 -6.75
CA GLN A 112 15.65 -45.01 -7.98
C GLN A 112 14.64 -43.85 -8.10
N GLU A 113 13.41 -44.03 -7.66
CA GLU A 113 12.39 -42.97 -7.56
C GLU A 113 12.77 -41.93 -6.48
N MET A 114 13.33 -42.39 -5.36
CA MET A 114 13.88 -41.52 -4.32
C MET A 114 15.10 -40.73 -4.83
N GLU A 115 15.99 -41.36 -5.61
CA GLU A 115 17.13 -40.68 -6.25
C GLU A 115 16.66 -39.62 -7.27
N MET A 116 15.65 -39.94 -8.07
CA MET A 116 15.03 -39.00 -9.01
C MET A 116 14.43 -37.80 -8.29
N THR A 117 13.62 -38.02 -7.25
CA THR A 117 13.00 -36.93 -6.48
C THR A 117 14.03 -36.08 -5.74
N VAL A 118 15.09 -36.68 -5.19
CA VAL A 118 16.21 -35.93 -4.60
C VAL A 118 16.94 -35.11 -5.65
N SER A 119 17.18 -35.65 -6.84
CA SER A 119 17.82 -34.92 -7.93
C SER A 119 16.97 -33.73 -8.40
N GLU A 120 15.66 -33.92 -8.48
CA GLU A 120 14.70 -32.87 -8.83
C GLU A 120 14.65 -31.77 -7.76
N ALA A 121 14.62 -32.14 -6.47
CA ALA A 121 14.67 -31.21 -5.36
C ALA A 121 15.97 -30.38 -5.35
N ILE A 122 17.12 -30.98 -5.68
CA ILE A 122 18.40 -30.26 -5.79
C ILE A 122 18.38 -29.25 -6.93
N VAL A 123 17.78 -29.61 -8.08
CA VAL A 123 17.64 -28.70 -9.22
C VAL A 123 16.71 -27.53 -8.88
N GLN A 124 15.58 -27.80 -8.24
CA GLN A 124 14.65 -26.76 -7.76
C GLN A 124 15.35 -25.82 -6.77
N PHE A 125 16.10 -26.36 -5.81
CA PHE A 125 16.85 -25.55 -4.85
C PHE A 125 17.94 -24.69 -5.52
N GLN A 126 18.67 -25.21 -6.50
CA GLN A 126 19.60 -24.40 -7.30
C GLN A 126 18.89 -23.25 -8.01
N GLN A 127 17.70 -23.51 -8.54
CA GLN A 127 16.91 -22.52 -9.25
C GLN A 127 16.42 -21.42 -8.29
N GLU A 128 16.00 -21.77 -7.08
CA GLU A 128 15.64 -20.81 -6.03
C GLU A 128 16.84 -19.95 -5.59
N LEU A 129 18.02 -20.56 -5.40
CA LEU A 129 19.25 -19.80 -5.09
C LEU A 129 19.61 -18.81 -6.21
N ALA A 130 19.46 -19.23 -7.47
CA ALA A 130 19.67 -18.34 -8.61
C ALA A 130 18.67 -17.17 -8.60
N GLN A 131 17.40 -17.42 -8.28
CA GLN A 131 16.38 -16.37 -8.13
C GLN A 131 16.69 -15.41 -6.98
N LEU A 132 17.16 -15.90 -5.83
CA LEU A 132 17.57 -15.04 -4.72
C LEU A 132 18.76 -14.15 -5.10
N SER A 133 19.69 -14.68 -5.91
CA SER A 133 20.84 -13.91 -6.39
C SER A 133 20.42 -12.74 -7.30
N THR A 134 19.45 -12.96 -8.20
CA THR A 134 18.93 -11.90 -9.08
C THR A 134 18.11 -10.89 -8.27
N MET A 135 17.38 -11.33 -7.24
CA MET A 135 16.66 -10.45 -6.34
C MET A 135 17.60 -9.49 -5.59
N ASN A 136 18.75 -9.99 -5.10
CA ASN A 136 19.77 -9.16 -4.46
C ASN A 136 20.39 -8.14 -5.43
N GLN A 137 20.63 -8.52 -6.68
CA GLN A 137 21.12 -7.61 -7.72
C GLN A 137 20.10 -6.50 -8.04
N LEU A 138 18.81 -6.84 -8.09
CA LEU A 138 17.74 -5.88 -8.28
C LEU A 138 17.65 -4.90 -7.10
N GLN A 139 17.74 -5.39 -5.86
CA GLN A 139 17.76 -4.53 -4.68
C GLN A 139 18.92 -3.52 -4.71
N SER A 140 20.14 -3.99 -5.03
CA SER A 140 21.31 -3.11 -5.18
C SER A 140 21.08 -2.04 -6.26
N THR A 141 20.51 -2.45 -7.40
CA THR A 141 20.19 -1.52 -8.50
C THR A 141 19.15 -0.48 -8.09
N ILE A 142 18.12 -0.89 -7.35
CA ILE A 142 17.10 0.03 -6.83
C ILE A 142 17.73 1.05 -5.88
N LEU A 143 18.57 0.61 -4.94
CA LEU A 143 19.25 1.51 -4.00
C LEU A 143 20.14 2.52 -4.73
N GLN A 144 20.88 2.07 -5.75
CA GLN A 144 21.67 2.97 -6.59
C GLN A 144 20.79 4.00 -7.31
N LYS A 145 19.67 3.57 -7.90
CA LYS A 145 18.74 4.49 -8.58
C LYS A 145 18.07 5.47 -7.62
N MET A 146 17.82 5.08 -6.37
CA MET A 146 17.31 6.00 -5.35
C MET A 146 18.34 7.10 -5.05
N ALA A 147 19.62 6.74 -4.88
CA ALA A 147 20.68 7.71 -4.67
C ALA A 147 20.83 8.67 -5.87
N ASP A 148 20.81 8.15 -7.10
CA ASP A 148 20.86 8.98 -8.32
C ASP A 148 19.67 9.97 -8.37
N ILE A 149 18.46 9.53 -8.01
CA ILE A 149 17.26 10.37 -7.96
C ILE A 149 17.39 11.46 -6.90
N GLU A 150 17.91 11.14 -5.72
CA GLU A 150 18.13 12.12 -4.64
C GLU A 150 19.11 13.22 -5.07
N GLU A 151 20.21 12.86 -5.74
CA GLU A 151 21.16 13.83 -6.29
C GLU A 151 20.51 14.73 -7.35
N MET A 152 19.73 14.16 -8.27
CA MET A 152 19.01 14.93 -9.28
C MET A 152 17.96 15.86 -8.67
N GLN A 153 17.28 15.43 -7.62
CA GLN A 153 16.31 16.26 -6.89
C GLN A 153 16.99 17.45 -6.22
N GLU A 154 18.14 17.25 -5.58
CA GLU A 154 18.89 18.34 -4.95
C GLU A 154 19.44 19.32 -6.00
N SER A 155 19.94 18.81 -7.13
CA SER A 155 20.37 19.64 -8.26
C SER A 155 19.23 20.53 -8.77
N LEU A 156 18.06 19.95 -9.04
CA LEU A 156 16.88 20.68 -9.48
C LEU A 156 16.44 21.71 -8.45
N ARG A 157 16.51 21.38 -7.16
CA ARG A 157 16.20 22.31 -6.06
C ARG A 157 17.11 23.53 -6.07
N LEU A 158 18.40 23.35 -6.35
CA LEU A 158 19.37 24.44 -6.47
C LEU A 158 19.12 25.28 -7.73
N GLU A 159 18.79 24.66 -8.86
CA GLU A 159 18.42 25.37 -10.08
C GLU A 159 17.16 26.22 -9.89
N MET A 160 16.12 25.68 -9.25
CA MET A 160 14.90 26.42 -8.93
C MET A 160 15.20 27.64 -8.05
N ARG A 161 16.08 27.49 -7.05
CA ARG A 161 16.55 28.62 -6.23
C ARG A 161 17.29 29.67 -7.07
N ARG A 162 18.16 29.25 -7.98
CA ARG A 162 18.86 30.16 -8.91
C ARG A 162 17.87 30.93 -9.78
N VAL A 163 16.95 30.23 -10.45
CA VAL A 163 15.95 30.85 -11.34
C VAL A 163 15.07 31.83 -10.57
N THR A 164 14.65 31.47 -9.36
CA THR A 164 13.88 32.36 -8.49
C THR A 164 14.67 33.63 -8.17
N PHE A 165 15.94 33.49 -7.80
CA PHE A 165 16.82 34.63 -7.53
C PHE A 165 17.02 35.52 -8.76
N GLU A 166 17.24 34.94 -9.94
CA GLU A 166 17.38 35.70 -11.19
C GLU A 166 16.09 36.44 -11.56
N MET A 167 14.93 35.80 -11.38
CA MET A 167 13.62 36.41 -11.58
C MET A 167 13.40 37.59 -10.62
N ASP A 168 13.70 37.42 -9.33
CA ASP A 168 13.59 38.49 -8.33
C ASP A 168 14.51 39.66 -8.67
N LEU A 169 15.76 39.38 -9.09
CA LEU A 169 16.70 40.42 -9.52
C LEU A 169 16.17 41.19 -10.74
N MET A 170 15.58 40.49 -11.71
CA MET A 170 14.96 41.11 -12.88
C MET A 170 13.75 41.97 -12.48
N GLN A 171 12.88 41.47 -11.59
CA GLN A 171 11.75 42.23 -11.07
C GLN A 171 12.20 43.49 -10.33
N GLN A 172 13.25 43.41 -9.49
CA GLN A 172 13.83 44.57 -8.82
C GLN A 172 14.38 45.61 -9.80
N ARG A 173 15.01 45.18 -10.91
CA ARG A 173 15.48 46.10 -11.95
C ARG A 173 14.32 46.80 -12.66
N LEU A 174 13.26 46.07 -13.00
CA LEU A 174 12.08 46.61 -13.68
C LEU A 174 11.31 47.58 -12.78
N THR A 175 11.11 47.25 -11.51
CA THR A 175 10.44 48.13 -10.54
C THR A 175 11.23 49.42 -10.30
N ARG A 176 12.55 49.34 -10.09
CA ARG A 176 13.42 50.54 -9.97
C ARG A 176 13.39 51.41 -11.24
N ARG A 177 13.34 50.79 -12.42
CA ARG A 177 13.20 51.51 -13.69
C ARG A 177 11.84 52.22 -13.78
N LYS A 178 10.76 51.53 -13.41
CA LYS A 178 9.41 52.09 -13.36
C LYS A 178 9.32 53.27 -12.38
N GLU A 179 9.85 53.13 -11.17
CA GLU A 179 9.87 54.22 -10.18
C GLU A 179 10.62 55.46 -10.68
N ARG A 180 11.76 55.28 -11.37
CA ARG A 180 12.48 56.40 -12.00
C ARG A 180 11.64 57.07 -13.08
N LEU A 181 10.96 56.28 -13.89
CA LEU A 181 10.12 56.78 -14.98
C LEU A 181 8.90 57.51 -14.42
N ASP A 182 8.25 56.98 -13.38
CA ASP A 182 7.13 57.61 -12.67
C ASP A 182 7.56 58.91 -11.98
N ARG A 183 8.79 59.00 -11.45
CA ARG A 183 9.34 60.26 -10.90
C ARG A 183 9.60 61.32 -11.96
N HIS A 184 10.00 60.90 -13.16
CA HIS A 184 10.27 61.81 -14.29
C HIS A 184 9.05 62.06 -15.17
N GLN A 185 7.93 61.36 -14.96
CA GLN A 185 6.67 61.74 -15.58
C GLN A 185 6.20 63.08 -15.01
N PRO A 186 6.04 64.13 -15.83
CA PRO A 186 5.43 65.35 -15.37
C PRO A 186 4.01 65.02 -14.89
N ARG A 187 3.68 65.41 -13.66
CA ARG A 187 2.33 65.27 -13.07
C ARG A 187 1.30 66.20 -13.74
N TRP A 188 1.41 66.42 -15.05
CA TRP A 188 0.40 67.09 -15.84
C TRP A 188 -0.68 66.06 -16.12
N SER A 189 -1.58 65.85 -15.16
CA SER A 189 -2.92 65.40 -15.52
C SER A 189 -3.57 66.53 -16.30
N LEU A 190 -3.31 66.58 -17.61
CA LEU A 190 -4.13 67.28 -18.60
C LEU A 190 -5.48 66.57 -18.66
N ASN A 191 -6.24 66.67 -17.57
CA ASN A 191 -7.61 66.24 -17.53
C ASN A 191 -8.48 67.50 -17.41
N PRO A 192 -8.89 68.09 -18.55
CA PRO A 192 -9.58 69.37 -18.58
C PRO A 192 -10.95 69.36 -17.89
N PHE A 193 -11.45 68.19 -17.51
CA PHE A 193 -12.74 68.04 -16.84
C PHE A 193 -12.66 68.11 -15.30
N ARG A 194 -11.47 68.15 -14.70
CA ARG A 194 -11.35 68.31 -13.23
C ARG A 194 -11.68 69.72 -12.73
N TRP A 195 -11.71 70.72 -13.60
CA TRP A 195 -12.07 72.09 -13.25
C TRP A 195 -13.58 72.26 -13.12
N PHE A 196 -14.35 71.50 -13.89
CA PHE A 196 -15.81 71.62 -13.96
C PHE A 196 -16.55 70.92 -12.81
N THR A 197 -15.93 69.97 -12.13
CA THR A 197 -16.61 69.18 -11.07
C THR A 197 -16.57 69.82 -9.67
N ARG A 198 -15.98 71.02 -9.51
CA ARG A 198 -16.01 71.76 -8.24
C ARG A 198 -17.18 72.73 -8.10
N SER A 199 -17.91 73.04 -9.18
CA SER A 199 -18.98 74.04 -9.15
C SER A 199 -20.30 73.55 -8.56
N ASP A 200 -20.54 72.23 -8.50
CA ASP A 200 -21.83 71.67 -8.06
C ASP A 200 -21.92 71.31 -6.58
N ARG A 201 -20.86 71.52 -5.80
CA ARG A 201 -20.84 71.07 -4.40
C ARG A 201 -21.37 72.10 -3.39
N ASN A 202 -21.73 73.30 -3.83
CA ASN A 202 -22.25 74.37 -2.97
C ASN A 202 -23.76 74.64 -3.14
N LEU A 203 -24.48 73.90 -3.97
CA LEU A 203 -25.91 74.13 -4.26
C LEU A 203 -26.87 73.17 -3.53
N THR A 204 -26.38 72.23 -2.73
CA THR A 204 -27.21 71.27 -1.97
C THR A 204 -27.06 71.37 -0.45
N ALA A 205 -26.63 72.53 0.06
CA ALA A 205 -26.61 72.83 1.48
C ALA A 205 -27.25 74.21 1.76
N GLY A 206 -28.59 74.27 1.72
CA GLY A 206 -29.34 75.42 2.22
C GLY A 206 -30.60 75.72 1.43
N GLN A 207 -31.74 75.36 2.03
CA GLN A 207 -33.10 75.92 1.90
C GLN A 207 -33.66 76.22 0.50
#